data_AF-A0A290S1R6-F1
#
_entry.id   AF-A0A290S1R6-F1
#
_cell.length_a   1.000
_cell.length_b   1.000
_cell.length_c   1.000
_cell.angle_alpha   90.00
_cell.angle_beta   90.00
_cell.angle_gamma   90.00
#
_symmetry.space_group_name_H-M   'P 1'
#
loop_
_entity.id
_entity.type
_entity.pdbx_description
1 polymer ?
#
loop_
_entity_poly.entity_id
_entity_poly.type
_entity_poly.pdbx_seq_one_letter_code
_entity_poly.pdbx_strand_id
1 'polypeptide(L)'
;MQLNSPKSIGILLGTLYGIFMRLFVELVNAYNLGSLVSISFMFLVPVAIGYIRIHFEYNESKTLTKRQMITIAWQPIFVFLFVSIITLLEGSICVAMALPAFMFFASIGGLLAGFVRKRKIKKANSSLLSIALLPILLSPIEVNFLHLSKTYEVTNSIAINAPINVVWQQLANVSDIKPQEAVS
;
A
#
# COMPACT_ATOMS: atom_id res chain seq x y z
N MET A 1 -6.14 25.74 -17.90
CA MET A 1 -6.23 24.27 -17.89
C MET A 1 -7.69 23.86 -17.88
N GLN A 2 -8.24 23.38 -19.00
CA GLN A 2 -9.63 22.92 -19.07
C GLN A 2 -9.76 21.58 -18.35
N LEU A 3 -10.21 21.58 -17.09
CA LEU A 3 -10.46 20.37 -16.29
C LEU A 3 -11.66 19.52 -16.80
N ASN A 4 -12.37 19.96 -17.82
CA ASN A 4 -13.61 19.33 -18.30
C ASN A 4 -13.41 18.17 -19.27
N SER A 5 -12.18 17.67 -19.46
CA SER A 5 -12.02 16.43 -20.22
C SER A 5 -12.37 15.23 -19.33
N PRO A 6 -13.26 14.32 -19.75
CA PRO A 6 -13.64 13.14 -18.96
C PRO A 6 -12.45 12.20 -18.66
N LYS A 7 -11.36 12.33 -19.42
CA LYS A 7 -10.07 11.71 -19.11
C LYS A 7 -9.44 12.29 -17.84
N SER A 8 -9.46 13.61 -17.66
CA SER A 8 -8.96 14.25 -16.44
C SER A 8 -9.75 13.81 -15.21
N ILE A 9 -11.06 13.60 -15.34
CA ILE A 9 -11.94 13.15 -14.25
C ILE A 9 -11.51 11.78 -13.72
N GLY A 10 -11.22 10.81 -14.60
CA GLY A 10 -10.79 9.47 -14.16
C GLY A 10 -9.41 9.46 -13.47
N ILE A 11 -8.49 10.35 -13.86
CA ILE A 11 -7.21 10.53 -13.17
C ILE A 11 -7.46 11.15 -11.80
N LEU A 12 -8.21 12.26 -11.76
CA LEU A 12 -8.50 12.99 -10.53
C LEU A 12 -9.20 12.10 -9.50
N LEU A 13 -10.21 11.33 -9.90
CA LEU A 13 -10.94 10.40 -9.02
C LEU A 13 -10.03 9.28 -8.49
N GLY A 14 -9.21 8.69 -9.35
CA GLY A 14 -8.26 7.65 -8.93
C GLY A 14 -7.23 8.17 -7.93
N THR A 15 -6.67 9.34 -8.19
CA THR A 15 -5.70 9.99 -7.29
C THR A 15 -6.35 10.43 -5.98
N LEU A 16 -7.52 11.09 -6.02
CA LEU A 16 -8.28 11.47 -4.83
C LEU A 16 -8.62 10.27 -3.96
N TYR A 17 -9.07 9.18 -4.58
CA TYR A 17 -9.35 7.93 -3.88
C TYR A 17 -8.09 7.36 -3.21
N GLY A 18 -6.96 7.32 -3.92
CA GLY A 18 -5.68 6.86 -3.36
C GLY A 18 -5.23 7.68 -2.16
N ILE A 19 -5.30 9.02 -2.27
CA ILE A 19 -4.95 9.94 -1.17
C ILE A 19 -5.92 9.76 0.00
N PHE A 20 -7.22 9.65 -0.25
CA PHE A 20 -8.22 9.41 0.79
C PHE A 20 -7.94 8.11 1.55
N MET A 21 -7.67 7.02 0.83
CA MET A 21 -7.31 5.74 1.44
C MET A 21 -6.03 5.85 2.25
N ARG A 22 -5.06 6.63 1.78
CA ARG A 22 -3.79 6.82 2.48
C ARG A 22 -3.98 7.57 3.81
N LEU A 23 -4.71 8.68 3.78
CA LEU A 23 -5.06 9.44 4.99
C LEU A 23 -5.88 8.61 5.96
N PHE A 24 -6.77 7.75 5.46
CA PHE A 24 -7.54 6.84 6.29
C PHE A 24 -6.65 5.84 7.04
N VAL A 25 -5.68 5.21 6.35
CA VAL A 25 -4.73 4.29 6.99
C VAL A 25 -3.87 5.00 8.03
N GLU A 26 -3.39 6.20 7.71
CA GLU A 26 -2.57 7.00 8.64
C GLU A 26 -3.35 7.40 9.89
N LEU A 27 -4.63 7.75 9.73
CA LEU A 27 -5.54 8.01 10.85
C LEU A 27 -5.75 6.76 11.72
N VAL A 28 -6.01 5.61 11.10
CA VAL A 28 -6.17 4.33 11.82
C VAL A 28 -4.90 3.95 12.59
N ASN A 29 -3.73 4.17 11.98
CA ASN A 29 -2.43 3.97 12.64
C ASN A 29 -2.23 4.94 13.81
N ALA A 30 -2.62 6.22 13.68
CA ALA A 30 -2.55 7.20 14.77
C ALA A 30 -3.38 6.79 16.00
N TYR A 31 -4.47 6.04 15.80
CA TYR A 31 -5.26 5.46 16.91
C TYR A 31 -4.69 4.16 17.46
N ASN A 32 -3.49 3.72 17.06
CA ASN A 32 -2.88 2.42 17.37
C ASN A 32 -3.75 1.21 16.96
N LEU A 33 -4.66 1.42 16.02
CA LEU A 33 -5.56 0.40 15.50
C LEU A 33 -5.03 -0.19 14.18
N GLY A 34 -3.73 -0.11 13.90
CA GLY A 34 -3.19 -0.65 12.65
C GLY A 34 -1.68 -0.60 12.55
N SER A 35 -1.17 -1.25 11.51
CA SER A 35 0.24 -1.19 11.09
C SER A 35 0.41 -0.13 10.00
N LEU A 36 1.60 0.45 9.92
CA LEU A 36 2.01 1.43 8.91
C LEU A 36 1.82 0.93 7.46
N VAL A 37 1.85 -0.40 7.24
CA VAL A 37 1.69 -1.01 5.91
C VAL A 37 0.68 -2.16 5.98
N SER A 38 -0.57 -1.89 5.62
CA SER A 38 -1.60 -2.93 5.46
C SER A 38 -1.44 -3.62 4.10
N ILE A 39 -1.59 -4.95 4.10
CA ILE A 39 -1.56 -5.81 2.92
C ILE A 39 -2.68 -5.39 1.95
N SER A 40 -3.87 -5.15 2.49
CA SER A 40 -5.03 -4.65 1.75
C SER A 40 -4.74 -3.31 1.07
N PHE A 41 -4.03 -2.41 1.74
CA PHE A 41 -3.63 -1.14 1.13
C PHE A 41 -2.67 -1.36 -0.05
N MET A 42 -1.64 -2.19 0.12
CA MET A 42 -0.62 -2.41 -0.91
C MET A 42 -1.17 -3.08 -2.17
N PHE A 43 -2.18 -3.94 -2.03
CA PHE A 43 -2.69 -4.75 -3.14
C PHE A 43 -4.03 -4.25 -3.71
N LEU A 44 -5.00 -3.90 -2.85
CA LEU A 44 -6.36 -3.61 -3.30
C LEU A 44 -6.54 -2.17 -3.75
N VAL A 45 -5.82 -1.22 -3.14
CA VAL A 45 -5.91 0.20 -3.53
C VAL A 45 -5.42 0.42 -4.96
N PRO A 46 -4.26 -0.11 -5.41
CA PRO A 46 -3.84 0.02 -6.79
C PRO A 46 -4.82 -0.63 -7.78
N VAL A 47 -5.40 -1.79 -7.44
CA VAL A 47 -6.45 -2.43 -8.23
C VAL A 47 -7.65 -1.50 -8.38
N ALA A 48 -8.14 -0.89 -7.30
CA ALA A 48 -9.27 0.03 -7.33
C ALA A 48 -8.96 1.28 -8.17
N ILE A 49 -7.78 1.89 -7.99
CA ILE A 49 -7.34 3.05 -8.77
C ILE A 49 -7.31 2.72 -10.28
N GLY A 50 -6.69 1.60 -10.65
CA GLY A 50 -6.63 1.15 -12.04
C GLY A 50 -8.01 0.83 -12.63
N TYR A 51 -8.90 0.24 -11.84
CA TYR A 51 -10.27 -0.06 -12.23
C TYR A 51 -11.07 1.23 -12.48
N ILE A 52 -11.03 2.18 -11.55
CA ILE A 52 -11.73 3.48 -11.66
C ILE A 52 -11.28 4.19 -12.93
N ARG A 53 -9.96 4.27 -13.16
CA ARG A 53 -9.39 4.95 -14.32
C ARG A 53 -9.91 4.39 -15.64
N ILE A 54 -9.87 3.06 -15.81
CA ILE A 54 -10.31 2.42 -17.05
C ILE A 54 -11.83 2.43 -17.21
N HIS A 55 -12.60 2.32 -16.12
CA HIS A 55 -14.06 2.38 -16.19
C HIS A 55 -14.56 3.70 -16.75
N PHE A 56 -13.98 4.83 -16.32
CA PHE A 56 -14.29 6.15 -16.86
C PHE A 56 -13.77 6.32 -18.30
N GLU A 57 -12.56 5.86 -18.61
CA GLU A 57 -12.01 5.95 -19.98
C GLU A 57 -12.84 5.14 -20.98
N TYR A 58 -13.40 3.99 -20.60
CA TYR A 58 -14.25 3.17 -21.46
C TYR A 58 -15.61 3.82 -21.77
N ASN A 59 -16.06 4.76 -20.92
CA ASN A 59 -17.29 5.50 -21.15
C ASN A 59 -17.14 6.47 -22.33
N GLU A 60 -15.92 6.95 -22.56
CA GLU A 60 -15.55 7.87 -23.64
C GLU A 60 -15.02 7.13 -24.87
N SER A 61 -14.06 6.22 -24.67
CA SER A 61 -13.41 5.46 -25.73
C SER A 61 -13.90 4.01 -25.68
N LYS A 62 -14.94 3.68 -26.46
CA LYS A 62 -15.58 2.35 -26.49
C LYS A 62 -14.63 1.21 -26.90
N THR A 63 -13.46 1.50 -27.44
CA THR A 63 -12.50 0.52 -27.95
C THR A 63 -11.11 0.73 -27.34
N LEU A 64 -10.88 0.14 -26.16
CA LEU A 64 -9.54 0.07 -25.55
C LEU A 64 -8.90 -1.32 -25.75
N THR A 65 -7.66 -1.32 -26.22
CA THR A 65 -6.83 -2.52 -26.35
C THR A 65 -6.23 -2.89 -24.98
N LYS A 66 -5.90 -4.18 -24.76
CA LYS A 66 -5.30 -4.64 -23.49
C LYS A 66 -4.06 -3.84 -23.08
N ARG A 67 -3.18 -3.54 -24.04
CA ARG A 67 -1.98 -2.71 -23.81
C ARG A 67 -2.33 -1.29 -23.37
N GLN A 68 -3.33 -0.67 -24.00
CA GLN A 68 -3.79 0.67 -23.64
C GLN A 68 -4.41 0.71 -22.24
N MET A 69 -5.15 -0.33 -21.85
CA MET A 69 -5.73 -0.41 -20.50
C MET A 69 -4.64 -0.46 -19.42
N ILE A 70 -3.53 -1.15 -19.69
CA ILE A 70 -2.39 -1.21 -18.77
C ILE A 70 -1.71 0.17 -18.67
N THR A 71 -1.36 0.79 -19.81
CA THR A 71 -0.64 2.07 -19.79
C THR A 71 -1.47 3.21 -19.21
N ILE A 72 -2.77 3.24 -19.47
CA ILE A 72 -3.67 4.27 -18.95
C ILE A 72 -3.90 4.09 -17.44
N ALA A 73 -3.93 2.85 -16.94
CA ALA A 73 -4.07 2.57 -15.51
C ALA A 73 -2.87 3.07 -14.68
N TRP A 74 -1.70 3.25 -15.28
CA TRP A 74 -0.51 3.74 -14.59
C TRP A 74 -0.52 5.26 -14.35
N GLN A 75 -1.25 6.03 -15.17
CA GLN A 75 -1.34 7.49 -15.04
C GLN A 75 -1.71 7.97 -13.62
N PRO A 76 -2.84 7.52 -13.02
CA PRO A 76 -3.21 7.95 -11.67
C PRO A 76 -2.24 7.43 -10.59
N ILE A 77 -1.55 6.31 -10.82
CA ILE A 77 -0.54 5.78 -9.88
C ILE A 77 0.66 6.72 -9.82
N PHE A 78 1.19 7.17 -10.96
CA PHE A 78 2.29 8.13 -10.97
C PHE A 78 1.92 9.44 -10.27
N VAL A 79 0.71 9.96 -10.52
CA VAL A 79 0.23 11.18 -9.86
C VAL A 79 0.09 10.94 -8.36
N PHE A 80 -0.50 9.82 -7.95
CA PHE A 80 -0.64 9.45 -6.53
C PHE A 80 0.71 9.36 -5.82
N LEU A 81 1.68 8.65 -6.41
CA LEU A 81 3.02 8.50 -5.83
C LEU A 81 3.77 9.83 -5.78
N PHE A 82 3.64 10.66 -6.82
CA PHE A 82 4.23 12.00 -6.84
C PHE A 82 3.67 12.89 -5.74
N VAL A 83 2.35 12.88 -5.55
CA VAL A 83 1.71 13.60 -4.44
C VAL A 83 2.19 13.05 -3.10
N SER A 84 2.26 11.73 -2.93
CA SER A 84 2.73 11.09 -1.69
C SER A 84 4.13 11.55 -1.28
N ILE A 85 5.05 11.65 -2.25
CA ILE A 85 6.42 12.16 -2.05
C ILE A 85 6.41 13.64 -1.63
N ILE A 86 5.62 14.48 -2.32
CA ILE A 86 5.53 15.92 -2.00
C ILE A 86 4.98 16.13 -0.59
N THR A 87 4.03 15.30 -0.17
CA THR A 87 3.44 15.38 1.16
C THR A 87 4.30 14.74 2.25
N LEU A 88 5.46 14.14 1.89
CA LEU A 88 6.36 13.39 2.79
C LEU A 88 5.65 12.28 3.58
N LEU A 89 4.56 11.71 3.04
CA LEU A 89 3.79 10.64 3.70
C LEU A 89 4.53 9.29 3.72
N GLU A 90 5.45 9.09 2.77
CA GLU A 90 6.37 7.95 2.73
C GLU A 90 7.76 8.41 2.33
N GLY A 91 8.79 7.71 2.81
CA GLY A 91 10.14 7.87 2.31
C GLY A 91 10.21 7.49 0.83
N SER A 92 11.03 8.20 0.06
CA SER A 92 11.21 7.96 -1.39
C SER A 92 11.64 6.52 -1.72
N ILE A 93 12.38 5.87 -0.82
CA ILE A 93 12.81 4.47 -0.95
C ILE A 93 11.60 3.51 -0.88
N CYS A 94 10.67 3.75 0.05
CA CYS A 94 9.46 2.93 0.20
C CYS A 94 8.59 3.02 -1.05
N VAL A 95 8.42 4.24 -1.58
CA VAL A 95 7.70 4.48 -2.84
C VAL A 95 8.37 3.75 -4.01
N ALA A 96 9.70 3.81 -4.11
CA ALA A 96 10.45 3.10 -5.15
C ALA A 96 10.28 1.57 -5.07
N MET A 97 10.26 1.02 -3.85
CA MET A 97 10.01 -0.41 -3.63
C MET A 97 8.56 -0.81 -3.92
N ALA A 98 7.59 0.06 -3.61
CA ALA A 98 6.17 -0.20 -3.81
C ALA A 98 5.74 -0.05 -5.29
N LEU A 99 6.43 0.81 -6.06
CA LEU A 99 6.06 1.16 -7.43
C LEU A 99 5.84 -0.05 -8.37
N PRO A 100 6.72 -1.07 -8.43
CA PRO A 100 6.50 -2.25 -9.27
C PRO A 100 5.22 -3.01 -8.90
N ALA A 101 4.95 -3.16 -7.59
CA ALA A 101 3.73 -3.80 -7.13
C ALA A 101 2.50 -2.96 -7.52
N PHE A 102 2.51 -1.66 -7.24
CA PHE A 102 1.41 -0.75 -7.57
C PHE A 102 1.07 -0.79 -9.06
N MET A 103 2.08 -0.77 -9.94
CA MET A 103 1.88 -0.89 -11.38
C MET A 103 1.26 -2.24 -11.78
N PHE A 104 1.74 -3.34 -11.20
CA PHE A 104 1.22 -4.67 -11.48
C PHE A 104 -0.26 -4.80 -11.08
N PHE A 105 -0.60 -4.40 -9.86
CA PHE A 105 -1.96 -4.48 -9.33
C PHE A 105 -2.92 -3.50 -10.01
N ALA A 106 -2.47 -2.28 -10.36
CA ALA A 106 -3.25 -1.35 -11.17
C ALA A 106 -3.55 -1.90 -12.57
N SER A 107 -2.60 -2.63 -13.16
CA SER A 107 -2.81 -3.30 -14.45
C SER A 107 -3.90 -4.36 -14.37
N ILE A 108 -3.92 -5.16 -13.30
CA ILE A 108 -4.97 -6.14 -13.04
C ILE A 108 -6.33 -5.44 -12.91
N GLY A 109 -6.41 -4.37 -12.10
CA GLY A 109 -7.63 -3.59 -11.93
C GLY A 109 -8.18 -3.00 -13.24
N GLY A 110 -7.29 -2.44 -14.07
CA GLY A 110 -7.66 -1.90 -15.38
C GLY A 110 -8.17 -2.98 -16.35
N LEU A 111 -7.52 -4.15 -16.37
CA LEU A 111 -7.99 -5.28 -17.19
C LEU A 111 -9.34 -5.82 -16.72
N LEU A 112 -9.56 -5.89 -15.40
CA LEU A 112 -10.85 -6.28 -14.81
C LEU A 112 -11.97 -5.31 -15.21
N ALA A 113 -11.74 -4.00 -15.16
CA ALA A 113 -12.70 -3.00 -15.62
C ALA A 113 -13.06 -3.21 -17.10
N GLY A 114 -12.05 -3.41 -17.94
CA GLY A 114 -12.25 -3.72 -19.36
C GLY A 114 -13.06 -4.99 -19.59
N PHE A 115 -12.83 -6.04 -18.80
CA PHE A 115 -13.57 -7.30 -18.90
C PHE A 115 -15.04 -7.17 -18.49
N VAL A 116 -15.32 -6.51 -17.36
CA VAL A 116 -16.67 -6.21 -16.88
C VAL A 116 -17.46 -5.43 -17.92
N ARG A 117 -16.82 -4.43 -18.54
CA ARG A 117 -17.45 -3.59 -19.56
C ARG A 117 -17.67 -4.35 -20.88
N LYS A 118 -16.70 -5.15 -21.34
CA LYS A 118 -16.83 -5.99 -22.54
C LYS A 118 -17.95 -7.03 -22.43
N ARG A 119 -18.17 -7.60 -21.24
CA ARG A 119 -19.29 -8.51 -20.98
C ARG A 119 -20.65 -7.83 -20.86
N LYS A 120 -20.75 -6.51 -21.09
CA LYS A 120 -21.98 -5.71 -20.97
C LYS A 120 -22.73 -5.98 -19.68
N ILE A 121 -22.01 -6.16 -18.58
CA ILE A 121 -22.62 -6.40 -17.27
C ILE A 121 -23.45 -5.15 -16.92
N LYS A 122 -24.78 -5.30 -16.88
CA LYS A 122 -25.73 -4.19 -16.63
C LYS A 122 -25.41 -3.41 -15.34
N LYS A 123 -24.67 -4.02 -14.42
CA LYS A 123 -24.28 -3.49 -13.10
C LYS A 123 -22.82 -3.01 -13.02
N ALA A 124 -22.20 -2.59 -14.12
CA ALA A 124 -20.79 -2.13 -14.12
C ALA A 124 -20.48 -1.04 -13.06
N ASN A 125 -21.40 -0.10 -12.82
CA ASN A 125 -21.22 0.93 -11.78
C ASN A 125 -21.25 0.34 -10.36
N SER A 126 -22.04 -0.71 -10.12
CA SER A 126 -22.07 -1.42 -8.84
C SER A 126 -20.80 -2.24 -8.62
N SER A 127 -20.21 -2.81 -9.68
CA SER A 127 -18.89 -3.46 -9.59
C SER A 127 -17.78 -2.48 -9.21
N LEU A 128 -17.83 -1.24 -9.70
CA LEU A 128 -16.87 -0.19 -9.32
C LEU A 128 -16.95 0.11 -7.83
N LEU A 129 -18.16 0.33 -7.31
CA LEU A 129 -18.38 0.57 -5.88
C LEU A 129 -17.90 -0.62 -5.04
N SER A 130 -18.20 -1.85 -5.45
CA SER A 130 -17.75 -3.05 -4.73
C SER A 130 -16.23 -3.16 -4.64
N ILE A 131 -15.50 -2.81 -5.72
CA ILE A 131 -14.04 -2.86 -5.76
C ILE A 131 -13.42 -1.71 -4.97
N ALA A 132 -14.02 -0.52 -5.02
CA ALA A 132 -13.59 0.64 -4.23
C ALA A 132 -13.89 0.49 -2.73
N LEU A 133 -14.89 -0.30 -2.35
CA LEU A 133 -15.22 -0.52 -0.93
C LEU A 133 -14.43 -1.69 -0.32
N LEU A 134 -13.92 -2.60 -1.16
CA LEU A 134 -13.20 -3.80 -0.72
C LEU A 134 -12.04 -3.52 0.25
N PRO A 135 -11.15 -2.54 0.00
CA PRO A 135 -10.04 -2.26 0.91
C PRO A 135 -10.52 -1.80 2.29
N ILE A 136 -11.62 -1.05 2.35
CA ILE A 136 -12.19 -0.53 3.60
C ILE A 136 -12.77 -1.67 4.44
N LEU A 137 -13.43 -2.64 3.79
CA LEU A 137 -14.02 -3.81 4.46
C LEU A 137 -12.96 -4.78 4.99
N LEU A 138 -11.86 -4.95 4.26
CA LEU A 138 -10.78 -5.89 4.61
C LEU A 138 -9.75 -5.29 5.57
N SER A 139 -9.57 -3.97 5.55
CA SER A 139 -8.63 -3.26 6.44
C SER A 139 -8.79 -3.61 7.94
N PRO A 140 -9.98 -3.55 8.58
CA PRO A 140 -10.12 -3.88 10.00
C PRO A 140 -9.88 -5.37 10.30
N ILE A 141 -10.10 -6.26 9.32
CA ILE A 141 -9.85 -7.68 9.49
C ILE A 141 -8.34 -7.92 9.64
N GLU A 142 -7.52 -7.29 8.81
CA GLU A 142 -6.05 -7.42 8.88
C GLU A 142 -5.47 -6.92 10.19
N VAL A 143 -5.98 -5.82 10.72
CA VAL A 143 -5.55 -5.26 12.02
C VAL A 143 -5.70 -6.28 13.14
N ASN A 144 -6.85 -6.96 13.18
CA ASN A 144 -7.12 -7.96 14.21
C ASN A 144 -6.17 -9.16 14.12
N PHE A 145 -5.80 -9.58 12.89
CA PHE A 145 -4.82 -10.65 12.69
C PHE A 145 -3.38 -10.22 13.04
N LEU A 146 -2.97 -8.99 12.69
CA LEU A 146 -1.62 -8.50 12.96
C LEU A 146 -1.37 -8.21 14.45
N HIS A 147 -2.40 -7.84 15.21
CA HIS A 147 -2.27 -7.65 16.66
C HIS A 147 -1.92 -8.97 17.40
N LEU A 148 -2.13 -10.14 16.79
CA LEU A 148 -1.67 -11.41 17.36
C LEU A 148 -0.14 -11.61 17.28
N SER A 149 0.56 -10.86 16.42
CA SER A 149 2.01 -10.99 16.19
C SER A 149 2.82 -9.97 16.99
N LYS A 150 2.46 -9.73 18.26
CA LYS A 150 3.21 -8.81 19.14
C LYS A 150 4.65 -9.29 19.29
N THR A 151 5.59 -8.44 18.88
CA THR A 151 7.00 -8.58 19.23
C THR A 151 7.12 -8.30 20.74
N TYR A 152 7.59 -9.27 21.50
CA TYR A 152 7.85 -9.08 22.92
C TYR A 152 9.21 -8.40 23.06
N GLU A 153 9.21 -7.13 23.47
CA GLU A 153 10.44 -6.42 23.82
C GLU A 153 10.80 -6.77 25.27
N VAL A 154 11.85 -7.57 25.45
CA VAL A 154 12.38 -7.89 26.79
C VAL A 154 13.55 -6.94 27.06
N THR A 155 13.31 -5.95 27.91
CA THR A 155 14.37 -5.06 28.39
C THR A 155 14.94 -5.60 29.69
N ASN A 156 16.19 -6.07 29.66
CA ASN A 156 16.94 -6.44 30.86
C ASN A 156 18.02 -5.40 31.12
N SER A 157 18.02 -4.82 32.32
CA SER A 157 19.07 -3.92 32.78
C SER A 157 19.84 -4.55 33.94
N ILE A 158 21.17 -4.57 33.84
CA ILE A 158 22.05 -5.05 34.91
C ILE A 158 23.02 -3.92 35.26
N ALA A 159 23.09 -3.56 36.54
CA ALA A 159 24.08 -2.60 37.03
C ALA A 159 25.43 -3.30 37.21
N ILE A 160 26.41 -2.94 36.38
CA ILE A 160 27.77 -3.50 36.46
C ILE A 160 28.69 -2.43 37.05
N ASN A 161 29.28 -2.71 38.21
CA ASN A 161 30.26 -1.82 38.84
C ASN A 161 31.67 -2.07 38.26
N ALA A 162 31.85 -1.74 36.98
CA ALA A 162 33.12 -1.87 36.28
C ALA A 162 33.39 -0.64 35.38
N PRO A 163 34.66 -0.28 35.13
CA PRO A 163 35.01 0.78 34.18
C PRO A 163 34.52 0.47 32.75
N ILE A 164 34.09 1.49 32.01
CA ILE A 164 33.51 1.39 30.66
C ILE A 164 34.42 0.64 29.66
N ASN A 165 35.73 0.84 29.74
CA ASN A 165 36.70 0.17 28.86
C ASN A 165 36.75 -1.35 29.07
N VAL A 166 36.52 -1.84 30.29
CA VAL A 166 36.47 -3.27 30.60
C VAL A 166 35.20 -3.89 30.03
N VAL A 167 34.04 -3.21 30.16
CA VAL A 167 32.76 -3.69 29.62
C VAL A 167 32.80 -3.80 28.09
N TRP A 168 33.35 -2.80 27.40
CA TRP A 168 33.46 -2.84 25.94
C TRP A 168 34.39 -3.94 25.42
N GLN A 169 35.49 -4.22 26.12
CA GLN A 169 36.39 -5.32 25.75
C GLN A 169 35.69 -6.69 25.86
N GLN A 170 34.84 -6.89 26.86
CA GLN A 170 34.07 -8.12 27.06
C GLN A 170 32.94 -8.29 26.02
N LEU A 171 32.34 -7.20 25.54
CA LEU A 171 31.36 -7.24 24.44
C LEU A 171 32.00 -7.54 23.08
N ALA A 172 33.21 -6.99 22.85
CA ALA A 172 33.93 -7.19 21.59
C ALA A 172 34.60 -8.56 21.48
N ASN A 173 34.92 -9.21 22.61
CA ASN A 173 35.62 -10.47 22.65
C ASN A 173 34.97 -11.41 23.68
N VAL A 174 33.99 -12.19 23.20
CA VAL A 174 33.25 -13.15 24.03
C VAL A 174 34.09 -14.42 24.19
N SER A 175 35.01 -14.42 25.15
CA SER A 175 36.01 -15.50 25.29
C SER A 175 35.61 -16.63 26.26
N ASP A 176 34.64 -16.40 27.17
CA ASP A 176 34.34 -17.31 28.29
C ASP A 176 32.91 -17.88 28.27
N ILE A 177 32.37 -18.27 27.10
CA ILE A 177 31.15 -19.08 27.08
C ILE A 177 31.55 -20.53 27.37
N LYS A 178 31.14 -21.08 28.53
CA LYS A 178 31.36 -22.51 28.80
C LYS A 178 30.49 -23.33 27.84
N PRO A 179 30.91 -24.55 27.45
CA PRO A 179 30.14 -25.41 26.53
C PRO A 179 28.71 -25.73 27.00
N GLN A 180 28.45 -25.57 28.30
CA GLN A 180 27.15 -25.82 28.94
C GLN A 180 26.21 -24.60 28.87
N GLU A 181 26.73 -23.42 28.55
CA GLU A 181 26.02 -22.13 28.48
C GLU A 181 25.73 -21.72 27.02
N ALA A 182 26.30 -22.45 26.04
CA ALA A 182 25.94 -22.31 24.65
C ALA A 182 24.57 -22.97 24.41
N VAL A 183 23.58 -22.15 24.05
CA VAL A 183 22.24 -22.61 23.70
C VAL A 183 22.32 -23.38 22.37
N SER A 184 21.98 -24.68 22.41
CA SER A 184 21.80 -25.53 21.23
C SER A 184 20.65 -25.08 20.33
#